data_AF-A0A290ZQ43-F1
#
_entry.id   AF-A0A290ZQ43-F1
#
_cell.length_a   1.000
_cell.length_b   1.000
_cell.length_c   1.000
_cell.angle_alpha   90.00
_cell.angle_beta   90.00
_cell.angle_gamma   90.00
#
_symmetry.space_group_name_H-M   'P 1'
#
loop_
_entity.id
_entity.type
_entity.pdbx_description
1 polymer ?
#
loop_
_entity_poly.entity_id
_entity_poly.type
_entity_poly.pdbx_seq_one_letter_code
_entity_poly.pdbx_strand_id
1 'polypeptide(L)'
;MNPAATLLVLGIHREERDFGREVAAGLQAREVAVLEIPEGLSGRRPRPDQCFRYDTLHRALYLQLLPHILKRHRLLIDLHTGFDENGPCADFICADAPLRERLLAALEQDGADAGRVRVIPLGPPFSLHARTVIPEQIWNNRAFRYLGLEIYLADEARSRAPAVALARRLVGLAAGCVEHEDAPGG
;
A
#
# COMPACT_ATOMS: atom_id res chain seq x y z
N MET A 1 -21.77 -12.53 -6.69
CA MET A 1 -20.31 -12.42 -6.89
C MET A 1 -19.72 -11.97 -5.58
N ASN A 2 -18.71 -12.69 -5.06
CA ASN A 2 -18.01 -12.26 -3.86
C ASN A 2 -17.15 -11.02 -4.18
N PRO A 3 -17.01 -10.06 -3.25
CA PRO A 3 -16.09 -8.94 -3.44
C PRO A 3 -14.65 -9.44 -3.55
N ALA A 4 -13.81 -8.71 -4.30
CA ALA A 4 -12.36 -8.98 -4.38
C ALA A 4 -11.74 -9.10 -2.98
N ALA A 5 -10.78 -10.00 -2.78
CA ALA A 5 -10.15 -10.18 -1.48
C ALA A 5 -9.25 -8.98 -1.08
N THR A 6 -8.87 -8.16 -2.05
CA THR A 6 -7.96 -7.02 -1.87
C THR A 6 -8.65 -5.70 -2.19
N LEU A 7 -8.40 -4.68 -1.35
CA LEU A 7 -8.79 -3.30 -1.57
C LEU A 7 -7.53 -2.44 -1.75
N LEU A 8 -7.41 -1.79 -2.91
CA LEU A 8 -6.39 -0.79 -3.21
C LEU A 8 -6.93 0.61 -2.93
N VAL A 9 -6.30 1.33 -2.02
CA VAL A 9 -6.63 2.72 -1.69
C VAL A 9 -5.70 3.66 -2.45
N LEU A 10 -6.29 4.68 -3.07
CA LEU A 10 -5.59 5.69 -3.86
C LEU A 10 -5.92 7.08 -3.35
N GLY A 11 -4.93 7.98 -3.37
CA GLY A 11 -5.16 9.40 -3.15
C GLY A 11 -5.32 9.79 -1.68
N ILE A 12 -4.77 9.02 -0.73
CA ILE A 12 -4.59 9.50 0.65
C ILE A 12 -3.83 10.84 0.63
N HIS A 13 -2.74 10.89 -0.14
CA HIS A 13 -2.14 12.15 -0.58
C HIS A 13 -2.64 12.49 -1.99
N ARG A 14 -3.27 13.66 -2.12
CA ARG A 14 -3.91 14.08 -3.37
C ARG A 14 -2.94 14.19 -4.54
N GLU A 15 -1.67 14.51 -4.27
CA GLU A 15 -0.63 14.65 -5.29
C GLU A 15 -0.28 13.29 -5.95
N GLU A 16 -0.52 12.18 -5.26
CA GLU A 16 -0.18 10.82 -5.72
C GLU A 16 -1.36 10.15 -6.46
N ARG A 17 -2.54 10.77 -6.43
CA ARG A 17 -3.81 10.18 -6.92
C ARG A 17 -3.75 9.80 -8.40
N ASP A 18 -3.20 10.64 -9.25
CA ASP A 18 -3.17 10.38 -10.69
C ASP A 18 -2.25 9.19 -11.03
N PHE A 19 -1.18 8.96 -10.24
CA PHE A 19 -0.38 7.74 -10.34
C PHE A 19 -1.22 6.52 -9.98
N GLY A 20 -1.95 6.61 -8.86
CA GLY A 20 -2.86 5.57 -8.44
C GLY A 20 -3.90 5.20 -9.50
N ARG A 21 -4.48 6.19 -10.18
CA ARG A 21 -5.45 5.97 -11.27
C ARG A 21 -4.82 5.23 -12.44
N GLU A 22 -3.61 5.62 -12.84
CA GLU A 22 -2.86 4.92 -13.88
C GLU A 22 -2.61 3.47 -13.48
N VAL A 23 -2.19 3.20 -12.24
CA VAL A 23 -2.03 1.83 -11.72
C VAL A 23 -3.33 1.05 -11.82
N ALA A 24 -4.42 1.59 -11.26
CA ALA A 24 -5.72 0.94 -11.20
C ALA A 24 -6.34 0.65 -12.58
N ALA A 25 -6.09 1.48 -13.59
CA ALA A 25 -6.62 1.28 -14.95
C ALA A 25 -6.21 -0.06 -15.60
N GLY A 26 -5.13 -0.70 -15.11
CA GLY A 26 -4.67 -2.01 -15.60
C GLY A 26 -5.03 -3.19 -14.72
N LEU A 27 -5.76 -2.99 -13.62
CA LEU A 27 -6.11 -4.06 -12.67
C LEU A 27 -7.50 -4.63 -12.96
N GLN A 28 -7.69 -5.93 -12.70
CA GLN A 28 -8.99 -6.57 -12.83
C GLN A 28 -9.83 -6.35 -11.57
N ALA A 29 -11.03 -5.77 -11.72
CA ALA A 29 -11.92 -5.44 -10.60
C ALA A 29 -12.36 -6.65 -9.76
N ARG A 30 -12.27 -7.87 -10.31
CA ARG A 30 -12.59 -9.12 -9.60
C ARG A 30 -11.47 -9.58 -8.66
N GLU A 31 -10.24 -9.14 -8.90
CA GLU A 31 -9.04 -9.48 -8.12
C GLU A 31 -8.75 -8.37 -7.10
N VAL A 32 -8.88 -7.11 -7.54
CA VAL A 32 -8.59 -5.93 -6.72
C VAL A 32 -9.72 -4.92 -6.83
N ALA A 33 -10.39 -4.64 -5.72
CA ALA A 33 -11.31 -3.51 -5.60
C ALA A 33 -10.50 -2.22 -5.41
N VAL A 34 -10.99 -1.10 -5.93
CA VAL A 34 -10.31 0.20 -5.82
C VAL A 34 -11.18 1.19 -5.06
N LEU A 35 -10.58 1.86 -4.07
CA LEU A 35 -11.16 3.00 -3.37
C LEU A 35 -10.32 4.23 -3.65
N GLU A 36 -10.86 5.15 -4.45
CA GLU A 36 -10.25 6.46 -4.67
C GLU A 36 -10.75 7.46 -3.64
N ILE A 37 -9.83 8.24 -3.06
CA ILE A 37 -10.12 9.41 -2.23
C ILE A 37 -9.94 10.65 -3.10
N PRO A 38 -11.03 11.33 -3.51
CA PRO A 38 -10.92 12.47 -4.41
C PRO A 38 -10.19 13.64 -3.74
N GLU A 39 -10.61 14.02 -2.54
CA GLU A 39 -10.07 15.18 -1.83
C GLU A 39 -9.08 14.75 -0.73
N GLY A 40 -8.00 14.07 -1.15
CA GLY A 40 -6.92 13.64 -0.27
C GLY A 40 -6.21 14.79 0.46
N LEU A 41 -5.41 14.44 1.46
CA LEU A 41 -4.56 15.39 2.16
C LEU A 41 -3.35 15.77 1.30
N SER A 42 -2.65 16.84 1.67
CA SER A 42 -1.37 17.11 1.01
C SER A 42 -0.32 16.13 1.51
N GLY A 43 0.46 15.51 0.62
CA GLY A 43 1.67 14.78 1.04
C GLY A 43 2.82 15.68 1.49
N ARG A 44 2.67 17.01 1.35
CA ARG A 44 3.70 17.97 1.78
C ARG A 44 3.80 18.00 3.30
N ARG A 45 5.04 17.96 3.79
CA ARG A 45 5.32 18.03 5.23
C ARG A 45 4.69 19.30 5.84
N PRO A 46 3.82 19.17 6.86
CA PRO A 46 3.21 20.32 7.50
C PRO A 46 4.27 21.14 8.22
N ARG A 47 4.03 22.45 8.34
CA ARG A 47 4.80 23.31 9.25
C ARG A 47 4.48 22.95 10.71
N PRO A 48 5.35 23.30 11.68
CA PRO A 48 5.11 22.98 13.09
C PRO A 48 3.76 23.45 13.63
N ASP A 49 3.27 24.63 13.21
CA ASP A 49 1.97 25.19 13.58
C ASP A 49 0.76 24.43 12.99
N GLN A 50 1.01 23.58 11.99
CA GLN A 50 -0.01 22.84 11.24
C GLN A 50 -0.08 21.36 11.63
N CYS A 51 0.94 20.82 12.30
CA CYS A 51 1.06 19.39 12.60
C CYS A 51 -0.18 18.83 13.30
N PHE A 52 -0.70 19.49 14.34
CA PHE A 52 -1.87 18.98 15.06
C PHE A 52 -3.11 18.81 14.16
N ARG A 53 -3.40 19.82 13.33
CA ARG A 53 -4.52 19.77 12.38
C ARG A 53 -4.27 18.71 11.32
N TYR A 54 -3.05 18.66 10.79
CA TYR A 54 -2.65 17.66 9.81
C TYR A 54 -2.85 16.24 10.33
N ASP A 55 -2.28 15.92 11.50
CA ASP A 55 -2.37 14.60 12.13
C ASP A 55 -3.81 14.22 12.45
N THR A 56 -4.63 15.19 12.90
CA THR A 56 -6.05 14.97 13.18
C THR A 56 -6.82 14.60 11.90
N LEU A 57 -6.63 15.36 10.83
CA LEU A 57 -7.29 15.08 9.55
C LEU A 57 -6.79 13.76 8.95
N HIS A 58 -5.49 13.48 9.03
CA HIS A 58 -4.89 12.25 8.57
C HIS A 58 -5.47 11.04 9.30
N ARG A 59 -5.51 11.10 10.64
CA ARG A 59 -6.15 10.07 11.46
C ARG A 59 -7.61 9.87 11.08
N ALA A 60 -8.37 10.95 10.90
CA ALA A 60 -9.78 10.88 10.55
C ALA A 60 -10.00 10.21 9.18
N LEU A 61 -9.19 10.57 8.18
CA LEU A 61 -9.25 9.98 6.84
C LEU A 61 -9.03 8.47 6.87
N TYR A 62 -7.99 8.00 7.57
CA TYR A 62 -7.72 6.56 7.69
C TYR A 62 -8.84 5.80 8.40
N LEU A 63 -9.44 6.38 9.44
CA LEU A 63 -10.57 5.74 10.13
C LEU A 63 -11.81 5.62 9.24
N GLN A 64 -11.98 6.50 8.24
CA GLN A 64 -13.05 6.40 7.25
C GLN A 64 -12.86 5.21 6.28
N LEU A 65 -11.69 4.57 6.24
CA LEU A 65 -11.46 3.35 5.43
C LEU A 65 -12.15 2.11 6.04
N LEU A 66 -12.36 2.09 7.36
CA LEU A 66 -12.89 0.92 8.08
C LEU A 66 -14.20 0.37 7.50
N PRO A 67 -15.23 1.18 7.21
CA PRO A 67 -16.48 0.69 6.63
C PRO A 67 -16.32 0.07 5.23
N HIS A 68 -15.27 0.44 4.49
CA HIS A 68 -15.01 -0.09 3.15
C HIS A 68 -14.28 -1.44 3.20
N ILE A 69 -13.40 -1.63 4.18
CA ILE A 69 -12.59 -2.86 4.30
C ILE A 69 -13.27 -3.97 5.10
N LEU A 70 -13.89 -3.62 6.24
CA LEU A 70 -14.35 -4.59 7.22
C LEU A 70 -15.39 -5.56 6.63
N LYS A 71 -15.14 -6.86 6.81
CA LYS A 71 -15.98 -7.97 6.33
C LYS A 71 -16.15 -8.07 4.81
N ARG A 72 -15.42 -7.25 4.03
CA ARG A 72 -15.51 -7.23 2.56
C ARG A 72 -14.22 -7.67 1.90
N HIS A 73 -13.08 -7.24 2.44
CA HIS A 73 -11.77 -7.58 1.92
C HIS A 73 -10.84 -8.00 3.06
N ARG A 74 -9.80 -8.75 2.72
CA ARG A 74 -8.81 -9.31 3.64
C ARG A 74 -7.50 -8.53 3.63
N LEU A 75 -7.21 -7.82 2.56
CA LEU A 75 -6.00 -7.00 2.40
C LEU A 75 -6.38 -5.57 2.02
N LEU A 76 -5.81 -4.60 2.73
CA LEU A 76 -5.81 -3.18 2.37
C LEU A 76 -4.41 -2.81 1.87
N ILE A 77 -4.29 -2.44 0.60
CA ILE A 77 -3.07 -1.89 0.02
C ILE A 77 -3.23 -0.37 -0.02
N ASP A 78 -2.32 0.32 0.63
CA ASP A 78 -2.23 1.78 0.66
C ASP A 78 -1.09 2.23 -0.24
N LEU A 79 -1.43 2.78 -1.41
CA LEU A 79 -0.47 3.08 -2.47
C LEU A 79 0.03 4.52 -2.38
N HIS A 80 1.35 4.66 -2.33
CA HIS A 80 2.07 5.92 -2.26
C HIS A 80 3.21 6.00 -3.27
N THR A 81 3.72 7.22 -3.48
CA THR A 81 4.87 7.46 -4.33
C THR A 81 5.90 8.36 -3.67
N GLY A 82 7.17 8.01 -3.82
CA GLY A 82 8.28 8.73 -3.25
C GLY A 82 9.36 9.04 -4.29
N PHE A 83 10.38 9.80 -3.90
CA PHE A 83 11.51 10.11 -4.76
C PHE A 83 12.69 9.17 -4.47
N ASP A 84 13.25 8.56 -5.53
CA ASP A 84 14.56 7.89 -5.51
C ASP A 84 15.23 8.10 -6.87
N GLU A 85 16.43 8.68 -6.86
CA GLU A 85 17.23 8.95 -8.06
C GLU A 85 17.57 7.69 -8.88
N ASN A 86 17.59 6.52 -8.24
CA ASN A 86 17.86 5.22 -8.85
C ASN A 86 16.59 4.39 -9.12
N GLY A 87 15.40 4.96 -8.86
CA GLY A 87 14.12 4.29 -9.11
C GLY A 87 13.90 3.94 -10.60
N PRO A 88 12.98 3.01 -10.93
CA PRO A 88 11.90 2.53 -10.06
C PRO A 88 12.34 1.44 -9.08
N CYS A 89 11.98 1.63 -7.81
CA CYS A 89 12.13 0.67 -6.71
C CYS A 89 10.91 0.80 -5.78
N ALA A 90 10.76 -0.10 -4.81
CA ALA A 90 9.57 -0.11 -3.95
C ALA A 90 9.81 -0.64 -2.54
N ASP A 91 8.95 -0.23 -1.62
CA ASP A 91 8.85 -0.82 -0.28
C ASP A 91 7.45 -1.36 -0.02
N PHE A 92 7.41 -2.59 0.48
CA PHE A 92 6.26 -3.15 1.18
C PHE A 92 6.42 -2.89 2.68
N ILE A 93 5.48 -2.19 3.28
CA ILE A 93 5.51 -1.82 4.71
C ILE A 93 4.34 -2.52 5.41
N CYS A 94 4.62 -3.51 6.25
CA CYS A 94 3.57 -4.36 6.85
C CYS A 94 3.92 -4.85 8.25
N ALA A 95 2.94 -4.90 9.16
CA ALA A 95 3.11 -5.42 10.51
C ALA A 95 2.94 -6.94 10.63
N ASP A 96 2.22 -7.57 9.70
CA ASP A 96 1.93 -9.00 9.74
C ASP A 96 3.13 -9.85 9.26
N ALA A 97 3.70 -10.64 10.17
CA ALA A 97 4.88 -11.46 9.87
C ALA A 97 4.62 -12.54 8.80
N PRO A 98 3.52 -13.32 8.86
CA PRO A 98 3.21 -14.31 7.82
C PRO A 98 3.06 -13.69 6.43
N LEU A 99 2.39 -12.54 6.31
CA LEU A 99 2.30 -11.83 5.04
C LEU A 99 3.68 -11.38 4.53
N ARG A 100 4.55 -10.85 5.41
CA ARG A 100 5.92 -10.48 5.00
C ARG A 100 6.72 -11.67 4.48
N GLU A 101 6.64 -12.82 5.13
CA GLU A 101 7.31 -14.05 4.67
C GLU A 101 6.80 -14.49 3.29
N ARG A 102 5.47 -14.44 3.07
CA ARG A 102 4.87 -14.74 1.77
C ARG A 102 5.29 -13.75 0.68
N LEU A 103 5.35 -12.45 0.99
CA LEU A 103 5.80 -11.42 0.06
C LEU A 103 7.26 -11.64 -0.33
N LEU A 104 8.14 -11.96 0.64
CA LEU A 104 9.54 -12.28 0.36
C LEU A 104 9.67 -13.49 -0.55
N ALA A 105 8.99 -14.59 -0.24
CA ALA A 105 9.03 -15.81 -1.07
C ALA A 105 8.49 -15.55 -2.49
N ALA A 106 7.40 -14.78 -2.63
CA ALA A 106 6.84 -14.44 -3.94
C ALA A 106 7.77 -13.52 -4.75
N LEU A 107 8.47 -12.57 -4.10
CA LEU A 107 9.47 -11.73 -4.75
C LEU A 107 10.69 -12.53 -5.22
N GLU A 108 11.15 -13.50 -4.41
CA GLU A 108 12.24 -14.41 -4.78
C GLU A 108 11.87 -15.27 -6.00
N GLN A 109 10.64 -15.80 -6.03
CA GLN A 109 10.15 -16.62 -7.14
C GLN A 109 9.98 -15.84 -8.44
N ASP A 110 9.58 -14.57 -8.35
CA ASP A 110 9.39 -13.73 -9.53
C ASP A 110 10.71 -13.35 -10.19
N GLY A 111 11.79 -13.21 -9.42
CA GLY A 111 13.17 -13.08 -9.91
C GLY A 111 13.51 -11.79 -10.68
N ALA A 112 12.53 -10.96 -11.04
CA ALA A 112 12.73 -9.80 -11.91
C ALA A 112 13.37 -8.58 -11.20
N ASP A 113 13.20 -8.47 -9.87
CA ASP A 113 13.52 -7.24 -9.10
C ASP A 113 14.31 -7.50 -7.81
N ALA A 114 15.08 -8.60 -7.76
CA ALA A 114 15.90 -8.94 -6.59
C ALA A 114 16.83 -7.76 -6.21
N GLY A 115 16.53 -7.12 -5.07
CA GLY A 115 17.26 -5.96 -4.55
C GLY A 115 16.63 -4.58 -4.80
N ARG A 116 15.54 -4.48 -5.59
CA ARG A 116 14.80 -3.21 -5.83
C ARG A 116 13.50 -3.10 -5.05
N VAL A 117 13.02 -4.21 -4.50
CA VAL A 117 11.82 -4.23 -3.65
C VAL A 117 12.22 -4.71 -2.26
N ARG A 118 11.91 -3.92 -1.23
CA ARG A 118 12.18 -4.30 0.17
C ARG A 118 10.88 -4.60 0.89
N VAL A 119 10.96 -5.50 1.87
CA VAL A 119 9.87 -5.78 2.79
C VAL A 119 10.27 -5.26 4.17
N ILE A 120 9.60 -4.20 4.62
CA ILE A 120 9.93 -3.46 5.83
C ILE A 120 8.90 -3.81 6.93
N PRO A 121 9.35 -4.25 8.12
CA PRO A 121 8.46 -4.48 9.25
C PRO A 121 7.91 -3.15 9.77
N LEU A 122 6.58 -3.11 9.96
CA LEU A 122 5.88 -2.01 10.63
C LEU A 122 5.58 -2.41 12.08
N GLY A 123 5.83 -1.50 13.03
CA GLY A 123 5.63 -1.79 14.45
C GLY A 123 5.50 -0.53 15.32
N PRO A 124 5.27 -0.71 16.63
CA PRO A 124 5.03 0.38 17.57
C PRO A 124 6.27 1.28 17.78
N PRO A 125 6.09 2.51 18.29
CA PRO A 125 7.07 3.61 18.29
C PRO A 125 8.37 3.40 19.09
N PHE A 126 8.58 2.24 19.73
CA PHE A 126 9.82 1.88 20.45
C PHE A 126 10.70 0.87 19.72
N SER A 127 10.30 0.48 18.51
CA SER A 127 11.10 -0.33 17.60
C SER A 127 11.79 0.59 16.58
N LEU A 128 12.95 0.20 16.04
CA LEU A 128 13.67 0.90 14.96
C LEU A 128 12.90 0.79 13.63
N HIS A 129 11.62 1.13 13.63
CA HIS A 129 10.68 0.95 12.53
C HIS A 129 10.08 2.31 12.14
N ALA A 130 9.64 2.42 10.89
CA ALA A 130 9.08 3.64 10.33
C ALA A 130 7.96 4.21 11.23
N ARG A 131 8.07 5.48 11.63
CA ARG A 131 7.01 6.19 12.36
C ARG A 131 5.84 6.41 11.42
N THR A 132 4.69 5.84 11.73
CA THR A 132 3.47 6.06 10.94
C THR A 132 2.45 6.91 11.70
N VAL A 133 1.85 7.86 10.99
CA VAL A 133 0.67 8.64 11.44
C VAL A 133 -0.63 7.84 11.25
N ILE A 134 -0.54 6.63 10.69
CA ILE A 134 -1.65 5.73 10.47
C ILE A 134 -2.13 5.17 11.83
N PRO A 135 -3.44 5.21 12.13
CA PRO A 135 -3.98 4.61 13.34
C PRO A 135 -3.63 3.11 13.45
N GLU A 136 -3.27 2.64 14.64
CA GLU A 136 -3.06 1.21 14.90
C GLU A 136 -4.27 0.35 14.53
N GLN A 137 -5.48 0.91 14.67
CA GLN A 137 -6.71 0.28 14.22
C GLN A 137 -6.75 -0.06 12.72
N ILE A 138 -5.88 0.54 11.92
CA ILE A 138 -5.73 0.22 10.50
C ILE A 138 -4.55 -0.72 10.29
N TRP A 139 -3.34 -0.32 10.71
CA TRP A 139 -2.13 -1.05 10.33
C TRP A 139 -1.91 -2.35 11.13
N ASN A 140 -2.53 -2.47 12.31
CA ASN A 140 -2.49 -3.65 13.19
C ASN A 140 -3.92 -4.18 13.46
N ASN A 141 -4.71 -4.35 12.40
CA ASN A 141 -6.07 -4.87 12.53
C ASN A 141 -6.08 -6.41 12.49
N ARG A 142 -6.95 -7.03 13.30
CA ARG A 142 -7.13 -8.50 13.28
C ARG A 142 -8.03 -8.99 12.15
N ALA A 143 -8.94 -8.15 11.66
CA ALA A 143 -9.95 -8.51 10.66
C ALA A 143 -9.45 -8.44 9.21
N PHE A 144 -8.36 -7.71 8.96
CA PHE A 144 -7.73 -7.58 7.66
C PHE A 144 -6.24 -7.29 7.83
N ARG A 145 -5.45 -7.45 6.78
CA ARG A 145 -4.03 -7.10 6.72
C ARG A 145 -3.85 -5.74 6.07
N TYR A 146 -2.93 -4.96 6.60
CA TYR A 146 -2.53 -3.68 6.03
C TYR A 146 -1.17 -3.82 5.35
N LEU A 147 -1.05 -3.25 4.16
CA LEU A 147 0.18 -3.18 3.40
C LEU A 147 0.34 -1.76 2.83
N GLY A 148 1.29 -1.01 3.36
CA GLY A 148 1.78 0.19 2.67
C GLY A 148 2.62 -0.25 1.47
N LEU A 149 2.35 0.30 0.29
CA LEU A 149 3.13 0.12 -0.91
C LEU A 149 3.65 1.48 -1.37
N GLU A 150 4.94 1.70 -1.19
CA GLU A 150 5.62 2.92 -1.61
C GLU A 150 6.39 2.65 -2.90
N ILE A 151 6.09 3.38 -3.97
CA ILE A 151 6.82 3.28 -5.24
C ILE A 151 7.73 4.50 -5.38
N TYR A 152 9.04 4.28 -5.41
CA TYR A 152 10.00 5.36 -5.56
C TYR A 152 10.45 5.52 -7.00
N LEU A 153 10.53 6.77 -7.47
CA LEU A 153 10.87 7.10 -8.84
C LEU A 153 11.67 8.40 -8.92
N ALA A 154 12.58 8.50 -9.89
CA ALA A 154 13.48 9.65 -10.02
C ALA A 154 12.80 10.89 -10.61
N ASP A 155 12.15 10.76 -11.75
CA ASP A 155 11.49 11.86 -12.46
C ASP A 155 10.14 11.38 -12.99
N GLU A 156 9.06 12.05 -12.57
CA GLU A 156 7.68 11.73 -12.94
C GLU A 156 7.48 11.57 -14.45
N ALA A 157 8.23 12.26 -15.31
CA ALA A 157 8.02 12.14 -16.76
C ALA A 157 8.68 10.88 -17.37
N ARG A 158 9.88 10.50 -16.91
CA ARG A 158 10.68 9.45 -17.56
C ARG A 158 10.50 8.07 -16.92
N SER A 159 10.25 8.00 -15.62
CA SER A 159 10.10 6.74 -14.90
C SER A 159 8.65 6.35 -14.65
N ARG A 160 7.66 7.12 -15.14
CA ARG A 160 6.23 6.86 -14.93
C ARG A 160 5.78 5.46 -15.36
N ALA A 161 5.95 5.13 -16.64
CA ALA A 161 5.43 3.89 -17.19
C ALA A 161 6.10 2.65 -16.56
N PRO A 162 7.43 2.61 -16.37
CA PRO A 162 8.08 1.57 -15.58
C PRO A 162 7.56 1.48 -14.14
N ALA A 163 7.35 2.60 -13.46
CA ALA A 163 6.84 2.63 -12.09
C ALA A 163 5.40 2.13 -12.00
N VAL A 164 4.53 2.49 -12.96
CA VAL A 164 3.15 1.97 -13.06
C VAL A 164 3.15 0.47 -13.31
N ALA A 165 4.03 -0.03 -14.18
CA ALA A 165 4.17 -1.46 -14.45
C ALA A 165 4.63 -2.22 -13.19
N LEU A 166 5.64 -1.70 -12.49
CA LEU A 166 6.11 -2.24 -11.21
C LEU A 166 4.97 -2.26 -10.19
N ALA A 167 4.27 -1.15 -9.98
CA ALA A 167 3.18 -1.04 -9.02
C ALA A 167 2.05 -2.06 -9.30
N ARG A 168 1.61 -2.19 -10.56
CA ARG A 168 0.57 -3.17 -10.94
C ARG A 168 1.01 -4.60 -10.63
N ARG A 169 2.25 -4.94 -10.98
CA ARG A 169 2.83 -6.25 -10.71
C ARG A 169 2.87 -6.52 -9.20
N LEU A 170 3.34 -5.57 -8.40
CA LEU A 170 3.42 -5.68 -6.94
C LEU A 170 2.05 -5.77 -6.26
N VAL A 171 1.04 -5.04 -6.76
CA VAL A 171 -0.35 -5.17 -6.30
C VAL A 171 -0.88 -6.58 -6.58
N GLY A 172 -0.65 -7.13 -7.77
CA GLY A 172 -1.05 -8.49 -8.12
C GLY A 172 -0.36 -9.55 -7.26
N LEU A 173 0.96 -9.41 -7.04
CA LEU A 173 1.74 -10.29 -6.17
C LEU A 173 1.20 -10.28 -4.73
N ALA A 174 0.97 -9.09 -4.17
CA ALA A 174 0.43 -8.95 -2.82
C ALA A 174 -0.99 -9.52 -2.68
N ALA A 175 -1.84 -9.33 -3.68
CA ALA A 175 -3.17 -9.93 -3.72
C ALA A 175 -3.10 -11.47 -3.74
N GLY A 176 -2.22 -12.06 -4.53
CA GLY A 176 -2.00 -13.51 -4.55
C GLY A 176 -1.56 -14.08 -3.20
N CYS A 177 -0.72 -13.35 -2.45
CA CYS A 177 -0.26 -13.78 -1.12
C CYS A 177 -1.37 -13.91 -0.07
N VAL A 178 -2.54 -13.29 -0.26
CA VAL A 178 -3.69 -13.40 0.66
C VAL A 178 -4.80 -14.30 0.15
N GLU A 179 -4.84 -14.59 -1.16
CA GLU A 179 -5.78 -15.55 -1.75
C GLU A 179 -5.36 -17.00 -1.48
N HIS A 180 -4.06 -17.29 -1.49
CA HIS A 180 -3.53 -18.65 -1.26
C HIS A 180 -3.57 -19.12 0.21
N GLU A 181 -4.01 -18.28 1.14
CA GLU A 181 -4.23 -18.67 2.55
C GLU A 181 -5.43 -19.63 2.71
N ASP A 182 -6.28 -19.75 1.68
CA ASP A 182 -7.49 -20.59 1.68
C ASP A 182 -7.38 -21.87 0.84
N ALA A 183 -6.22 -22.18 0.23
CA ALA A 183 -6.03 -23.51 -0.32
C ALA A 183 -5.90 -24.48 0.88
N PRO A 184 -6.85 -25.42 1.10
CA PRO A 184 -6.66 -26.44 2.13
C PRO A 184 -5.34 -27.16 1.81
N GLY A 185 -4.48 -27.29 2.81
CA GLY A 185 -3.17 -27.91 2.66
C GLY A 185 -3.26 -29.23 1.89
N GLY A 186 -2.37 -29.37 0.91
CA GLY A 186 -2.03 -30.67 0.34
C GLY A 186 -1.26 -31.51 1.35
#